data_AF-A0A9D4BNC3-F1
#
_entry.id   AF-A0A9D4BNC3-F1
#
_cell.length_a   1.000
_cell.length_b   1.000
_cell.length_c   1.000
_cell.angle_alpha   90.00
_cell.angle_beta   90.00
_cell.angle_gamma   90.00
#
_symmetry.space_group_name_H-M   'P 1'
#
loop_
_entity.id
_entity.type
_entity.pdbx_description
1 polymer ?
#
loop_
_entity_poly.entity_id
_entity_poly.type
_entity_poly.pdbx_seq_one_letter_code
_entity_poly.pdbx_strand_id
1 'polypeptide(L)' 'MDRKVFMGVAQIMLGQLDLSNIVIGWYKLFSSSSLVSHHSSSTGTLTSTNRKGSSTSLDSGYNHSTRT' A
#
# COMPACT_ATOMS: atom_id res chain seq x y z
N MET A 1 -13.46 -1.51 -23.99
CA MET A 1 -13.52 -2.19 -22.68
C MET A 1 -12.91 -1.26 -21.65
N ASP A 2 -13.67 -0.88 -20.63
CA ASP A 2 -13.16 -0.10 -19.51
C ASP A 2 -12.17 -0.94 -18.71
N ARG A 3 -10.95 -0.43 -18.52
CA ARG A 3 -9.92 -1.14 -17.77
C ARG A 3 -10.21 -0.97 -16.27
N LYS A 4 -10.47 -2.08 -15.58
CA LYS A 4 -10.53 -2.09 -14.12
C LYS A 4 -9.11 -1.95 -13.57
N VAL A 5 -8.87 -0.88 -12.81
CA VAL A 5 -7.56 -0.61 -12.18
C VAL A 5 -7.70 -0.73 -10.67
N PHE A 6 -6.72 -1.39 -10.06
CA PHE A 6 -6.63 -1.51 -8.60
C PHE A 6 -6.13 -0.19 -7.99
N MET A 7 -6.87 0.37 -7.02
CA MET A 7 -6.57 1.68 -6.42
C MET A 7 -5.84 1.61 -5.05
N GLY A 8 -5.71 0.42 -4.47
CA GLY A 8 -5.08 0.21 -3.18
C GLY A 8 -5.94 -0.60 -2.21
N VAL A 9 -5.40 -0.84 -1.00
CA VAL A 9 -5.99 -1.65 0.05
C VAL A 9 -5.90 -0.93 1.40
N ALA A 10 -6.91 -1.11 2.25
CA ALA A 10 -6.83 -0.81 3.68
C ALA A 10 -7.15 -2.07 4.48
N GLN A 11 -6.37 -2.33 5.53
CA GLN A 11 -6.61 -3.44 6.46
C GLN A 11 -7.12 -2.86 7.77
N ILE A 12 -8.22 -3.41 8.29
CA ILE A 12 -8.87 -2.93 9.52
C ILE A 12 -8.89 -4.09 10.52
N MET A 13 -8.29 -3.90 11.69
CA MET A 13 -8.24 -4.91 12.74
C MET A 13 -9.42 -4.74 13.70
N LEU A 14 -10.45 -5.57 13.50
CA LEU A 14 -11.74 -5.43 14.19
C LEU A 14 -11.66 -5.62 15.72
N GLY A 15 -10.67 -6.36 16.23
CA GLY A 15 -10.50 -6.60 17.68
C GLY A 15 -10.18 -5.35 18.50
N GLN A 16 -9.83 -4.23 17.85
CA GLN A 16 -9.57 -2.94 18.52
C GLN A 16 -10.71 -1.92 18.32
N LEU A 17 -11.79 -2.30 17.65
CA LEU A 17 -12.95 -1.45 17.43
C LEU A 17 -14.09 -1.86 18.38
N ASP A 18 -14.81 -0.87 18.94
CA ASP A 18 -16.09 -1.13 19.60
C ASP A 18 -17.18 -1.30 18.53
N LEU A 19 -17.49 -2.55 18.21
CA LEU A 19 -18.50 -2.91 17.21
C LEU A 19 -19.92 -2.90 17.77
N SER A 20 -20.12 -2.58 19.05
CA SER A 20 -21.45 -2.44 19.65
C SER A 20 -22.18 -1.22 19.11
N ASN A 21 -21.42 -0.26 18.59
CA ASN A 21 -21.89 0.94 17.91
C ASN A 21 -21.41 0.96 16.45
N ILE A 22 -22.07 1.76 15.62
CA ILE A 22 -21.65 1.97 14.23
C ILE A 22 -20.35 2.79 14.23
N VAL A 23 -19.29 2.22 13.63
CA VAL A 23 -17.99 2.89 13.48
C VAL A 23 -17.80 3.32 12.02
N ILE A 24 -17.65 4.63 11.79
CA ILE A 24 -17.40 5.23 10.47
C ILE A 24 -16.14 6.09 10.55
N GLY A 25 -15.24 5.94 9.59
CA GLY A 25 -14.01 6.72 9.52
C GLY A 25 -13.35 6.69 8.14
N TRP A 26 -12.41 7.62 7.92
CA TRP A 26 -11.61 7.68 6.70
C TRP A 26 -10.35 6.84 6.84
N TYR A 27 -10.12 5.94 5.88
CA TYR A 27 -8.94 5.08 5.85
C TYR A 27 -8.09 5.39 4.63
N LYS A 28 -6.78 5.47 4.85
CA LYS A 28 -5.80 5.61 3.76
C LYS A 28 -5.65 4.27 3.04
N LEU A 29 -5.69 4.31 1.72
CA LEU A 29 -5.33 3.16 0.89
C LEU A 29 -3.80 3.06 0.74
N PHE A 30 -3.30 1.84 0.80
CA PHE A 30 -1.90 1.48 0.63
C PHE A 30 -1.72 0.57 -0.61
N SER A 31 -0.48 0.46 -1.08
CA SER A 31 -0.12 -0.53 -2.11
C SER A 31 -0.28 -1.95 -1.56
N SER A 32 -0.59 -2.93 -2.42
CA SER A 32 -0.73 -4.35 -2.02
C SER A 32 0.53 -4.92 -1.35
N SER A 33 1.71 -4.37 -1.65
CA SER A 33 2.98 -4.71 -1.00
C SER A 33 3.00 -4.46 0.51
N SER A 34 2.20 -3.51 1.03
CA SER A 34 2.15 -3.20 2.46
C SER A 34 1.57 -4.33 3.32
N LEU A 35 0.88 -5.30 2.70
CA LEU A 35 0.30 -6.46 3.39
C LEU A 35 1.39 -7.44 3.87
N VAL A 36 2.54 -7.50 3.19
CA VAL A 36 3.63 -8.45 3.50
C VAL A 36 4.40 -8.04 4.76
N SER A 37 4.50 -6.74 5.06
CA SER A 37 5.19 -6.26 6.27
C SER A 37 4.42 -6.56 7.57
N HIS A 38 3.10 -6.73 7.52
CA HIS A 38 2.28 -6.94 8.73
C HIS A 38 2.24 -8.40 9.20
N HIS A 39 2.47 -9.37 8.31
CA HIS A 39 2.53 -10.80 8.67
C HIS A 39 3.95 -11.27 9.04
N SER A 40 4.98 -10.52 8.60
CA SER A 40 6.38 -10.82 8.90
C SER A 40 6.82 -10.34 10.29
N SER A 41 5.99 -9.59 11.01
CA SER A 41 6.30 -9.07 12.35
C SER A 41 5.86 -9.99 13.49
N SER A 42 5.10 -11.06 13.24
CA SER A 42 4.80 -12.10 14.23
C SER A 42 5.89 -13.18 14.32
N THR A 43 6.89 -13.15 13.43
CA THR A 43 8.10 -13.96 13.51
C THR A 43 9.30 -13.01 13.46
N GLY A 44 9.82 -12.67 14.64
CA GLY A 44 10.79 -11.59 14.82
C GLY A 44 11.98 -11.65 13.87
N THR A 45 12.08 -10.65 13.00
CA THR A 45 13.37 -10.17 12.50
C THR A 45 13.36 -8.65 12.48
N LEU A 46 14.11 -8.09 13.43
CA LEU A 46 14.48 -6.69 13.51
C LEU A 46 15.21 -6.29 12.21
N THR A 47 14.53 -5.64 11.27
CA THR A 47 15.22 -4.85 10.24
C THR A 47 14.82 -3.40 10.42
N SER A 48 15.61 -2.72 11.25
CA SER A 48 15.72 -1.27 11.24
C SER A 48 16.18 -0.82 9.86
N THR A 49 15.25 -0.48 8.98
CA THR A 49 15.54 0.33 7.79
C THR A 49 14.93 1.70 7.99
N ASN A 50 15.63 2.50 8.79
CA ASN A 50 15.54 3.95 8.77
C ASN A 50 15.98 4.48 7.39
N ARG A 51 15.16 4.34 6.34
CA ARG A 51 15.30 5.12 5.09
C ARG A 51 13.93 5.39 4.48
N LYS A 52 13.55 6.67 4.53
CA LYS A 52 12.53 7.31 3.70
C LYS A 52 12.60 6.78 2.27
N GLY A 53 11.47 6.36 1.74
CA GLY A 53 11.31 5.97 0.34
C GLY A 53 9.89 6.27 -0.09
N SER A 54 9.58 7.55 -0.27
CA SER A 54 8.50 7.98 -1.15
C SER A 54 8.74 7.37 -2.53
N SER A 55 8.07 6.26 -2.86
CA SER A 55 8.00 5.77 -4.23
C SER A 55 6.83 6.46 -4.94
N THR A 56 6.90 7.78 -5.04
CA THR A 56 6.10 8.58 -5.97
C THR A 56 6.89 8.68 -7.28
N SER A 57 6.46 7.95 -8.30
CA SER A 57 6.45 8.36 -9.72
C SER A 57 6.31 7.09 -10.56
N LEU A 58 5.18 6.97 -11.27
CA LEU A 58 5.14 6.11 -12.44
C LEU A 58 6.02 6.81 -13.48
N ASP A 59 7.14 6.18 -13.81
CA ASP A 59 8.00 6.56 -14.92
C ASP A 59 7.17 6.57 -16.21
N SER A 60 6.89 7.76 -16.73
CA SER A 60 6.29 7.95 -18.05
C SER A 60 7.34 7.64 -19.11
N GLY A 61 7.55 6.36 -19.40
CA GLY A 61 8.35 5.90 -20.53
C GLY A 61 7.66 6.16 -21.87
N TYR A 62 7.60 7.42 -22.31
CA TYR A 62 7.40 7.75 -23.72
C TYR A 62 8.76 7.68 -24.43
N ASN A 63 8.95 6.58 -25.16
CA ASN A 63 10.12 6.24 -25.96
C ASN A 63 10.62 7.41 -26.84
N HIS A 64 11.87 7.84 -26.62
CA HIS A 64 12.66 8.54 -27.64
C HIS A 64 13.43 7.51 -28.46
N SER A 65 12.88 7.12 -29.61
CA SER A 65 13.66 6.45 -30.66
C SER A 65 14.26 7.54 -31.55
N THR A 66 15.49 7.95 -31.24
CA THR A 66 16.38 8.61 -32.18
C THR A 66 16.63 7.66 -33.35
N ARG A 67 16.13 8.02 -34.53
CA ARG A 67 16.61 7.44 -35.79
C ARG A 67 17.34 8.55 -36.55
N THR A 68 18.63 8.29 -36.72
CA THR A 68 19.57 8.92 -37.67
C THR A 68 18.96 9.19 -39.03
#